data_AF-A0A420XX84-F1
#
_entry.id   AF-A0A420XX84-F1
#
_cell.length_a   1.000
_cell.length_b   1.000
_cell.length_c   1.000
_cell.angle_alpha   90.00
_cell.angle_beta   90.00
_cell.angle_gamma   90.00
#
_symmetry.space_group_name_H-M   'P 1'
#
loop_
_entity.id
_entity.type
_entity.pdbx_description
1 polymer ?
#
loop_
_entity_poly.entity_id
_entity_poly.type
_entity_poly.pdbx_seq_one_letter_code
_entity_poly.pdbx_strand_id
1 'polypeptide(L)'
;MPPAKTKTRTPSRAVLLKRLKEHSGLSAERINFWTSSITGLDHFRRCDHGGGCIEPNQQYFERDGREHTIRQVPLDYLVYELESLIRRDVPKDVRSDVYRKVLVGCPDYSEIPEWDKEPLNPNGEPLTPFSKPSHVKSNQELLDAFASAAKLKADTVSAIKIQITWWDGSVDSKRVCSMSFADGVSGGRLGRDHTFEDVPSNYVRDRLMDYTATQMADGGTTKASEKKQRAARKALCPDLTDREIQEYLDHLDKDKWEKETSKSLSAEVEIYNKAQDLLEEKKVGTYAEGRNLVLLEEALEGVNTDVDLTPKPLGIRRNVDLPVLIMGSVVNPGLLPLRQEDQIVYQYEVDRDCDQIRAMIKIFLDEGDWTISQYCHAVHDLTRKQLTAFLNMRGHDKAQTRLKAYLLSWEFFNFRDALGLPLRGANIAKDVAAVERQKGRPDGRKRTRAQADADKTAPKAKRQKKSDRTPLQEIVNEADDDDSDEYADGTATLEELRYIQMNTFKPGRTYVVVGAA
;
A
#
# COMPACT_ATOMS: atom_id res chain seq x y z
N MET A 1 -18.70 -25.99 27.92
CA MET A 1 -18.56 -25.08 26.76
C MET A 1 -17.89 -23.81 27.25
N PRO A 2 -16.67 -23.47 26.79
CA PRO A 2 -16.14 -22.13 27.01
C PRO A 2 -17.02 -21.12 26.25
N PRO A 3 -17.25 -19.91 26.79
CA PRO A 3 -18.04 -18.90 26.11
C PRO A 3 -17.35 -18.48 24.80
N ALA A 4 -18.14 -18.34 23.73
CA ALA A 4 -17.69 -17.80 22.46
C ALA A 4 -17.03 -16.43 22.70
N LYS A 5 -15.76 -16.28 22.30
CA LYS A 5 -15.08 -14.99 22.30
C LYS A 5 -15.81 -14.10 21.29
N THR A 6 -16.60 -13.15 21.79
CA THR A 6 -17.16 -12.09 20.96
C THR A 6 -16.00 -11.30 20.35
N LYS A 7 -15.87 -11.33 19.02
CA LYS A 7 -14.93 -10.47 18.28
C LYS A 7 -15.19 -9.02 18.74
N THR A 8 -14.28 -8.46 19.53
CA THR A 8 -14.33 -7.06 19.93
C THR A 8 -14.12 -6.23 18.68
N ARG A 9 -15.21 -5.69 18.15
CA ARG A 9 -15.20 -4.84 16.96
C ARG A 9 -14.36 -3.59 17.25
N THR A 10 -13.31 -3.39 16.47
CA THR A 10 -12.45 -2.21 16.56
C THR A 10 -13.29 -0.93 16.47
N PRO A 11 -13.13 0.02 17.40
CA PRO A 11 -13.94 1.24 17.44
C PRO A 11 -13.72 2.09 16.18
N SER A 12 -14.78 2.77 15.74
CA SER A 12 -14.68 3.69 14.60
C SER A 12 -13.80 4.90 14.91
N ARG A 13 -13.24 5.54 13.87
CA ARG A 13 -12.43 6.77 14.00
C ARG A 13 -13.19 7.89 14.72
N ALA A 14 -14.50 8.00 14.46
CA ALA A 14 -15.38 8.94 15.15
C ALA A 14 -15.49 8.67 16.66
N VAL A 15 -15.47 7.40 17.08
CA VAL A 15 -15.47 7.01 18.50
C VAL A 15 -14.14 7.39 19.15
N LEU A 16 -13.01 7.18 18.48
CA LEU A 16 -11.70 7.59 18.98
C LEU A 16 -11.63 9.11 19.17
N LEU A 17 -12.09 9.89 18.19
CA LEU A 17 -12.19 11.35 18.30
C LEU A 17 -13.08 11.81 19.46
N LYS A 18 -14.23 11.16 19.63
CA LYS A 18 -15.14 11.48 20.73
C LYS A 18 -14.46 11.27 22.08
N ARG A 19 -13.78 10.13 22.26
CA ARG A 19 -13.03 9.84 23.49
C ARG A 19 -11.86 10.80 23.69
N LEU A 20 -11.18 11.20 22.62
CA LEU A 20 -10.13 12.22 22.69
C LEU A 20 -10.71 13.53 23.23
N LYS A 21 -11.87 13.97 22.71
CA LYS A 21 -12.59 15.16 23.22
C LYS A 21 -12.99 15.02 24.69
N GLU A 22 -13.43 13.84 25.10
CA GLU A 22 -13.90 13.58 26.47
C GLU A 22 -12.76 13.47 27.50
N HIS A 23 -11.58 13.01 27.10
CA HIS A 23 -10.53 12.61 28.05
C HIS A 23 -9.26 13.45 28.00
N SER A 24 -8.93 14.08 26.87
CA SER A 24 -7.62 14.76 26.71
C SER A 24 -7.50 16.10 27.44
N GLY A 25 -8.62 16.75 27.77
CA GLY A 25 -8.62 18.12 28.30
C GLY A 25 -8.22 19.18 27.26
N LEU A 26 -8.02 18.81 25.99
CA LEU A 26 -7.70 19.73 24.91
C LEU A 26 -8.93 20.56 24.50
N SER A 27 -8.70 21.78 24.03
CA SER A 27 -9.78 22.61 23.51
C SER A 27 -10.41 22.00 22.26
N ALA A 28 -11.71 22.25 22.04
CA ALA A 28 -12.40 21.80 20.84
C ALA A 28 -11.74 22.32 19.55
N GLU A 29 -11.24 23.56 19.58
CA GLU A 29 -10.49 24.16 18.48
C GLU A 29 -9.21 23.39 18.19
N ARG A 30 -8.45 23.01 19.21
CA ARG A 30 -7.21 22.23 19.03
C ARG A 30 -7.49 20.86 18.41
N ILE A 31 -8.52 20.18 18.91
CA ILE A 31 -8.91 18.87 18.38
C ILE A 31 -9.43 19.00 16.94
N ASN A 32 -10.23 20.03 16.62
CA ASN A 32 -10.73 20.26 15.26
C ASN A 32 -9.60 20.62 14.29
N PHE A 33 -8.64 21.45 14.71
CA PHE A 33 -7.45 21.76 13.92
C PHE A 33 -6.63 20.51 13.63
N TRP A 34 -6.34 19.71 14.66
CA TRP A 34 -5.61 18.45 14.49
C TRP A 34 -6.37 17.48 13.58
N THR A 35 -7.68 17.32 13.77
CA THR A 35 -8.54 16.45 12.92
C THR A 35 -8.52 16.90 11.46
N SER A 36 -8.59 18.21 11.20
CA SER A 36 -8.50 18.76 9.83
C SER A 36 -7.12 18.52 9.23
N SER A 37 -6.06 18.66 10.04
CA SER A 37 -4.66 18.50 9.60
C SER A 37 -4.37 17.07 9.19
N ILE A 38 -4.75 16.07 10.01
CA ILE A 38 -4.51 14.66 9.68
C ILE A 38 -5.36 14.18 8.50
N THR A 39 -6.60 14.71 8.37
CA THR A 39 -7.46 14.41 7.22
C THR A 39 -6.85 14.97 5.93
N GLY A 40 -6.32 16.19 5.97
CA GLY A 40 -5.63 16.80 4.84
C GLY A 40 -4.31 16.10 4.50
N LEU A 41 -3.50 15.76 5.50
CA LEU A 41 -2.25 15.01 5.29
C LEU A 41 -2.52 13.66 4.64
N ASP A 42 -3.53 12.93 5.11
CA ASP A 42 -3.93 11.66 4.51
C ASP A 42 -4.45 11.85 3.08
N HIS A 43 -5.30 12.86 2.84
CA HIS A 43 -5.79 13.20 1.50
C HIS A 43 -4.63 13.46 0.51
N PHE A 44 -3.63 14.24 0.92
CA PHE A 44 -2.48 14.56 0.07
C PHE A 44 -1.49 13.40 -0.11
N ARG A 45 -1.60 12.33 0.67
CA ARG A 45 -0.84 11.09 0.42
C ARG A 45 -1.46 10.22 -0.67
N ARG A 46 -2.74 10.43 -1.01
CA ARG A 46 -3.47 9.62 -1.99
C ARG A 46 -3.24 10.15 -3.40
N CYS A 47 -3.09 9.25 -4.38
CA CYS A 47 -2.83 9.61 -5.78
C CYS A 47 -4.01 10.31 -6.49
N ASP A 48 -5.17 10.44 -5.83
CA ASP A 48 -6.43 10.91 -6.36
C ASP A 48 -6.77 12.37 -5.98
N HIS A 49 -5.84 13.12 -5.37
CA HIS A 49 -6.09 14.52 -4.99
C HIS A 49 -5.90 15.53 -6.14
N GLY A 50 -6.60 16.67 -6.07
CA GLY A 50 -6.46 17.80 -7.01
C GLY A 50 -5.25 18.72 -6.76
N GLY A 51 -4.50 18.48 -5.67
CA GLY A 51 -3.48 19.40 -5.17
C GLY A 51 -4.09 20.49 -4.28
N GLY A 52 -3.27 21.15 -3.44
CA GLY A 52 -3.75 22.18 -2.51
C GLY A 52 -2.83 22.41 -1.32
N CYS A 53 -3.23 23.33 -0.44
CA CYS A 53 -2.66 23.56 0.89
C CYS A 53 -3.53 22.86 1.95
N ILE A 54 -2.97 22.62 3.13
CA ILE A 54 -3.72 22.17 4.31
C ILE A 54 -4.14 23.42 5.09
N GLU A 55 -5.42 23.76 5.04
CA GLU A 55 -5.98 24.86 5.85
C GLU A 55 -6.91 24.35 6.95
N PRO A 56 -7.01 25.07 8.09
CA PRO A 56 -7.97 24.76 9.12
C PRO A 56 -9.41 24.77 8.57
N ASN A 57 -10.18 23.72 8.86
CA ASN A 57 -11.58 23.57 8.42
C ASN A 57 -11.79 23.46 6.90
N GLN A 58 -10.73 23.29 6.11
CA GLN A 58 -10.86 23.01 4.69
C GLN A 58 -11.45 21.61 4.48
N GLN A 59 -12.43 21.53 3.58
CA GLN A 59 -12.98 20.27 3.11
C GLN A 59 -12.13 19.75 1.96
N TYR A 60 -11.80 18.46 2.02
CA TYR A 60 -11.04 17.78 1.00
C TYR A 60 -11.97 16.91 0.18
N PHE A 61 -11.88 16.97 -1.14
CA PHE A 61 -12.75 16.21 -2.04
C PHE A 61 -11.91 15.31 -2.94
N GLU A 62 -12.32 14.04 -3.06
CA GLU A 62 -11.76 13.09 -4.01
C GLU A 62 -12.18 13.46 -5.46
N ARG A 63 -11.53 12.87 -6.47
CA ARG A 63 -11.84 13.12 -7.90
C ARG A 63 -13.28 12.82 -8.30
N ASP A 64 -13.95 11.93 -7.58
CA ASP A 64 -15.35 11.58 -7.81
C ASP A 64 -16.34 12.55 -7.13
N GLY A 65 -15.82 13.56 -6.42
CA GLY A 65 -16.60 14.58 -5.71
C GLY A 65 -17.01 14.19 -4.28
N ARG A 66 -16.60 13.02 -3.78
CA ARG A 66 -16.86 12.63 -2.38
C ARG A 66 -15.93 13.37 -1.41
N GLU A 67 -16.45 13.75 -0.26
CA GLU A 67 -15.66 14.39 0.80
C GLU A 67 -14.77 13.34 1.50
N HIS A 68 -13.45 13.60 1.51
CA HIS A 68 -12.47 12.86 2.29
C HIS A 68 -12.50 13.37 3.73
N THR A 69 -12.89 12.50 4.65
CA THR A 69 -13.04 12.83 6.08
C THR A 69 -12.13 11.97 6.93
N ILE A 70 -12.08 12.26 8.23
CA ILE A 70 -11.39 11.42 9.21
C ILE A 70 -11.82 9.96 9.21
N ARG A 71 -13.03 9.64 8.71
CA ARG A 71 -13.53 8.26 8.64
C ARG A 71 -12.74 7.40 7.66
N GLN A 72 -12.17 8.04 6.63
CA GLN A 72 -11.36 7.40 5.61
C GLN A 72 -9.89 7.25 6.02
N VAL A 73 -9.44 7.94 7.08
CA VAL A 73 -8.05 7.86 7.53
C VAL A 73 -7.74 6.45 8.09
N PRO A 74 -6.66 5.80 7.62
CA PRO A 74 -6.19 4.51 8.15
C PRO A 74 -6.00 4.54 9.67
N LEU A 75 -6.29 3.42 10.35
CA LEU A 75 -6.39 3.39 11.82
C LEU A 75 -5.02 3.57 12.46
N ASP A 76 -4.07 2.81 11.95
CA ASP A 76 -2.64 2.89 12.21
C ASP A 76 -2.14 4.32 12.09
N TYR A 77 -2.45 5.00 10.98
CA TYR A 77 -2.02 6.38 10.81
C TYR A 77 -2.70 7.32 11.80
N LEU A 78 -3.99 7.13 12.07
CA LEU A 78 -4.70 7.90 13.09
C LEU A 78 -4.12 7.69 14.50
N VAL A 79 -3.82 6.46 14.87
CA VAL A 79 -3.28 6.11 16.20
C VAL A 79 -1.88 6.70 16.39
N TYR A 80 -1.03 6.61 15.37
CA TYR A 80 0.27 7.26 15.35
C TYR A 80 0.16 8.78 15.62
N GLU A 81 -0.75 9.46 14.91
CA GLU A 81 -0.98 10.90 15.10
C GLU A 81 -1.63 11.22 16.46
N LEU A 82 -2.49 10.33 16.99
CA LEU A 82 -3.09 10.46 18.32
C LEU A 82 -2.03 10.37 19.41
N GLU A 83 -1.12 9.42 19.32
CA GLU A 83 0.02 9.29 20.24
C GLU A 83 0.84 10.57 20.25
N SER A 84 1.20 11.08 19.06
CA SER A 84 1.95 12.32 18.90
C SER A 84 1.22 13.52 19.53
N LEU A 85 -0.09 13.65 19.30
CA LEU A 85 -0.92 14.70 19.89
C LEU A 85 -0.96 14.60 21.42
N ILE A 86 -1.23 13.41 21.95
CA ILE A 86 -1.32 13.15 23.39
C ILE A 86 0.02 13.46 24.05
N ARG A 87 1.13 13.00 23.47
CA ARG A 87 2.48 13.27 23.98
C ARG A 87 2.79 14.77 24.07
N ARG A 88 2.40 15.55 23.05
CA ARG A 88 2.75 16.96 22.91
C ARG A 88 1.84 17.87 23.74
N ASP A 89 0.54 17.61 23.70
CA ASP A 89 -0.47 18.58 24.14
C ASP A 89 -1.21 18.16 25.42
N VAL A 90 -1.12 16.90 25.85
CA VAL A 90 -1.75 16.42 27.10
C VAL A 90 -0.73 16.44 28.25
N PRO A 91 -1.11 16.87 29.48
CA PRO A 91 -0.20 16.90 30.62
C PRO A 91 0.42 15.52 30.91
N LYS A 92 1.72 15.53 31.27
CA LYS A 92 2.54 14.31 31.40
C LYS A 92 1.99 13.30 32.39
N ASP A 93 1.38 13.79 33.46
CA ASP A 93 0.79 13.03 34.56
C ASP A 93 -0.48 12.27 34.15
N VAL A 94 -1.18 12.71 33.10
CA VAL A 94 -2.46 12.09 32.66
C VAL A 94 -2.40 11.44 31.27
N ARG A 95 -1.36 11.69 30.46
CA ARG A 95 -1.29 11.21 29.06
C ARG A 95 -1.42 9.70 28.89
N SER A 96 -0.86 8.88 29.79
CA SER A 96 -1.02 7.41 29.78
C SER A 96 -2.48 7.00 29.93
N ASP A 97 -3.19 7.65 30.86
CA ASP A 97 -4.59 7.36 31.13
C ASP A 97 -5.49 7.85 29.99
N VAL A 98 -5.19 9.02 29.43
CA VAL A 98 -5.87 9.52 28.23
C VAL A 98 -5.71 8.54 27.07
N TYR A 99 -4.48 8.09 26.79
CA TYR A 99 -4.21 7.12 25.72
C TYR A 99 -5.03 5.84 25.87
N ARG A 100 -5.00 5.22 27.06
CA ARG A 100 -5.80 4.01 27.34
C ARG A 100 -7.30 4.25 27.14
N LYS A 101 -7.82 5.39 27.60
CA LYS A 101 -9.25 5.71 27.48
C LYS A 101 -9.65 5.99 26.02
N VAL A 102 -8.78 6.61 25.24
CA VAL A 102 -9.02 6.88 23.81
C VAL A 102 -9.03 5.56 23.02
N LEU A 103 -8.01 4.73 23.18
CA LEU A 103 -7.81 3.51 22.40
C LEU A 103 -8.47 2.25 22.97
N VAL A 104 -9.34 2.39 23.98
CA VAL A 104 -10.04 1.24 24.56
C VAL A 104 -10.82 0.45 23.49
N GLY A 105 -10.55 -0.85 23.38
CA GLY A 105 -11.13 -1.71 22.34
C GLY A 105 -10.36 -1.75 21.02
N CYS A 106 -9.17 -1.13 20.95
CA CYS A 106 -8.19 -1.37 19.89
C CYS A 106 -7.09 -2.31 20.43
N PRO A 107 -7.20 -3.64 20.26
CA PRO A 107 -6.28 -4.60 20.88
C PRO A 107 -4.82 -4.39 20.47
N ASP A 108 -4.59 -4.03 19.20
CA ASP A 108 -3.27 -3.82 18.61
C ASP A 108 -2.52 -2.61 19.19
N TYR A 109 -3.21 -1.75 19.94
CA TYR A 109 -2.66 -0.52 20.53
C TYR A 109 -2.90 -0.46 22.05
N SER A 110 -2.91 -1.63 22.69
CA SER A 110 -3.13 -1.76 24.14
C SER A 110 -1.89 -1.41 24.98
N GLU A 111 -0.70 -1.46 24.38
CA GLU A 111 0.56 -1.08 25.03
C GLU A 111 0.68 0.44 25.15
N ILE A 112 1.16 0.91 26.29
CA ILE A 112 1.33 2.35 26.56
C ILE A 112 2.66 2.79 25.95
N PRO A 113 2.66 3.84 25.13
CA PRO A 113 3.88 4.39 24.56
C PRO A 113 4.90 4.81 25.62
N GLU A 114 6.18 4.61 25.30
CA GLU A 114 7.29 5.15 26.09
C GLU A 114 7.38 6.68 25.90
N TRP A 115 6.54 7.39 26.64
CA TRP A 115 6.35 8.83 26.46
C TRP A 115 7.60 9.69 26.72
N ASP A 116 8.48 9.25 27.61
CA ASP A 116 9.67 9.98 28.06
C ASP A 116 10.97 9.25 27.73
N LYS A 117 10.96 8.31 26.77
CA LYS A 117 12.23 7.82 26.21
C LYS A 117 13.09 9.03 25.85
N GLU A 118 14.31 9.09 26.36
CA GLU A 118 15.17 10.25 26.10
C GLU A 118 15.30 10.44 24.58
N PRO A 119 15.24 11.68 24.07
CA PRO A 119 15.66 11.95 22.71
C PRO A 119 17.04 11.34 22.50
N LEU A 120 17.29 10.74 21.33
CA LEU A 120 18.64 10.32 20.96
C LEU A 120 19.56 11.52 21.17
N ASN A 121 20.48 11.44 22.13
CA ASN A 121 21.45 12.50 22.37
C ASN A 121 22.37 12.54 21.14
N PRO A 122 22.27 13.57 20.29
CA PRO A 122 23.02 13.60 19.06
C PRO A 122 24.49 13.99 19.33
N ASN A 123 24.78 14.52 20.54
CA ASN A 123 26.12 14.64 21.12
C ASN A 123 26.55 13.40 21.93
N GLY A 124 25.81 12.29 21.81
CA GLY A 124 26.19 11.00 22.35
C GLY A 124 27.51 10.51 21.75
N GLU A 125 28.01 9.37 22.24
CA GLU A 125 29.20 8.80 21.63
C GLU A 125 28.94 8.52 20.14
N PRO A 126 29.82 8.98 19.24
CA PRO A 126 29.68 8.75 17.82
C PRO A 126 29.71 7.25 17.52
N LEU A 127 29.02 6.88 16.44
CA LEU A 127 28.94 5.51 15.94
C LEU A 127 30.32 4.87 15.72
N THR A 128 31.33 5.69 15.44
CA THR A 128 32.70 5.23 15.27
C THR A 128 33.70 6.20 15.91
N PRO A 129 34.83 5.69 16.44
CA PRO A 129 35.91 6.54 16.95
C PRO A 129 36.45 7.53 15.89
N PHE A 130 36.30 7.22 14.60
CA PHE A 130 36.77 8.07 13.50
C PHE A 130 35.90 9.32 13.28
N SER A 131 34.65 9.36 13.76
CA SER A 131 33.77 10.50 13.55
C SER A 131 34.20 11.73 14.36
N LYS A 132 34.97 11.57 15.44
CA LYS A 132 35.49 12.71 16.22
C LYS A 132 36.72 13.28 15.54
N PRO A 133 36.70 14.52 15.02
CA PRO A 133 37.89 15.13 14.47
C PRO A 133 38.87 15.48 15.58
N SER A 134 40.15 15.22 15.33
CA SER A 134 41.25 15.62 16.23
C SER A 134 41.42 17.15 16.32
N HIS A 135 40.93 17.90 15.33
CA HIS A 135 40.83 19.36 15.33
C HIS A 135 39.38 19.81 15.06
N VAL A 136 38.84 20.67 15.93
CA VAL A 136 37.44 21.13 15.84
C VAL A 136 37.30 22.16 14.72
N LYS A 137 37.04 21.69 13.49
CA LYS A 137 36.46 22.53 12.43
C LYS A 137 34.98 22.75 12.74
N SER A 138 34.46 23.92 12.40
CA SER A 138 33.00 24.14 12.34
C SER A 138 32.38 23.28 11.23
N ASN A 139 31.09 23.00 11.33
CA ASN A 139 30.36 22.25 10.31
C ASN A 139 30.47 22.92 8.93
N GLN A 140 30.44 24.26 8.90
CA GLN A 140 30.57 25.02 7.66
C GLN A 140 31.96 24.86 7.04
N GLU A 141 33.04 24.95 7.82
CA GLU A 141 34.40 24.72 7.33
C GLU A 141 34.60 23.28 6.82
N LEU A 142 33.96 22.31 7.46
CA LEU A 142 34.00 20.92 7.02
C LEU A 142 33.28 20.75 5.66
N LEU A 143 32.09 21.33 5.52
CA LEU A 143 31.31 21.32 4.29
C LEU A 143 32.03 22.05 3.16
N ASP A 144 32.66 23.20 3.43
CA ASP A 144 33.38 23.99 2.43
C ASP A 144 34.64 23.26 1.94
N ALA A 145 35.39 22.63 2.85
CA ALA A 145 36.55 21.81 2.49
C ALA A 145 36.14 20.61 1.61
N PHE A 146 35.05 19.96 1.97
CA PHE A 146 34.46 18.88 1.18
C PHE A 146 34.00 19.35 -0.20
N ALA A 147 33.22 20.43 -0.27
CA ALA A 147 32.69 20.98 -1.50
C ALA A 147 33.79 21.40 -2.48
N SER A 148 34.86 22.01 -1.97
CA SER A 148 36.04 22.40 -2.74
C SER A 148 36.74 21.17 -3.33
N ALA A 149 37.04 20.16 -2.50
CA ALA A 149 37.71 18.94 -2.93
C ALA A 149 36.86 18.12 -3.92
N ALA A 150 35.55 18.05 -3.68
CA ALA A 150 34.57 17.37 -4.53
C ALA A 150 34.09 18.25 -5.70
N LYS A 151 34.59 19.47 -5.89
CA LYS A 151 34.21 20.39 -6.97
C LYS A 151 32.68 20.51 -7.14
N LEU A 152 31.96 20.66 -6.02
CA LEU A 152 30.51 20.74 -6.02
C LEU A 152 30.05 22.16 -6.38
N LYS A 153 28.89 22.25 -7.03
CA LYS A 153 28.22 23.53 -7.31
C LYS A 153 27.54 24.05 -6.04
N ALA A 154 27.39 25.38 -5.93
CA ALA A 154 26.78 26.02 -4.77
C ALA A 154 25.38 25.45 -4.44
N ASP A 155 24.54 25.19 -5.44
CA ASP A 155 23.21 24.62 -5.25
C ASP A 155 23.27 23.22 -4.63
N THR A 156 24.22 22.38 -5.06
CA THR A 156 24.46 21.06 -4.48
C THR A 156 24.94 21.17 -3.03
N VAL A 157 25.84 22.11 -2.74
CA VAL A 157 26.33 22.36 -1.37
C VAL A 157 25.17 22.78 -0.45
N SER A 158 24.30 23.67 -0.92
CA SER A 158 23.11 24.11 -0.18
C SER A 158 22.14 22.95 0.06
N ALA A 159 21.90 22.11 -0.95
CA ALA A 159 21.06 20.92 -0.82
C ALA A 159 21.62 19.93 0.22
N ILE A 160 22.93 19.65 0.19
CA ILE A 160 23.58 18.77 1.18
C ILE A 160 23.44 19.33 2.59
N LYS A 161 23.68 20.63 2.77
CA LYS A 161 23.52 21.33 4.05
C LYS A 161 22.12 21.11 4.64
N ILE A 162 21.10 21.33 3.82
CA ILE A 162 19.69 21.21 4.21
C ILE A 162 19.33 19.76 4.51
N GLN A 163 19.78 18.80 3.68
CA GLN A 163 19.53 17.37 3.88
C GLN A 163 20.14 16.84 5.18
N ILE A 164 21.40 17.17 5.47
CA ILE A 164 22.06 16.75 6.71
C ILE A 164 21.31 17.30 7.92
N THR A 165 20.90 18.57 7.86
CA THR A 165 20.12 19.22 8.93
C THR A 165 18.77 18.55 9.12
N TRP A 166 18.09 18.20 8.02
CA TRP A 166 16.80 17.52 8.08
C TRP A 166 16.91 16.12 8.64
N TRP A 167 17.91 15.35 8.21
CA TRP A 167 18.15 14.00 8.73
C TRP A 167 18.45 14.00 10.22
N ASP A 168 19.23 14.96 10.71
CA ASP A 168 19.47 15.16 12.15
C ASP A 168 18.17 15.56 12.87
N GLY A 169 17.40 16.48 12.30
CA GLY A 169 16.11 16.89 12.84
C GLY A 169 15.08 15.77 12.90
N SER A 170 15.11 14.84 11.94
CA SER A 170 14.18 13.71 11.83
C SER A 170 14.57 12.48 12.64
N VAL A 171 15.77 12.43 13.25
CA VAL A 171 16.19 11.28 14.09
C VAL A 171 15.23 11.09 15.28
N ASP A 172 14.72 12.18 15.83
CA ASP A 172 13.73 12.15 16.89
C ASP A 172 12.33 12.13 16.25
N SER A 173 11.80 10.93 15.98
CA SER A 173 10.46 10.69 15.37
C SER A 173 9.27 11.27 16.16
N LYS A 174 9.56 12.01 17.23
CA LYS A 174 8.61 12.57 18.21
C LYS A 174 7.99 13.89 17.75
N ARG A 175 8.58 14.56 16.76
CA ARG A 175 8.12 15.85 16.25
C ARG A 175 8.23 15.87 14.72
N VAL A 176 7.19 16.39 14.07
CA VAL A 176 7.19 16.58 12.61
C VAL A 176 8.40 17.43 12.22
N CYS A 177 9.22 16.90 11.33
CA CYS A 177 10.39 17.58 10.77
C CYS A 177 10.10 17.91 9.31
N SER A 178 10.04 19.19 8.97
CA SER A 178 9.77 19.68 7.62
C SER A 178 11.06 20.20 6.99
N MET A 179 11.19 20.04 5.67
CA MET A 179 12.34 20.50 4.90
C MET A 179 11.88 21.25 3.65
N SER A 180 12.50 22.39 3.40
CA SER A 180 12.39 23.20 2.18
C SER A 180 13.80 23.57 1.73
N PHE A 181 14.10 23.45 0.43
CA PHE A 181 15.38 23.91 -0.11
C PHE A 181 15.51 25.44 -0.12
N ALA A 182 14.37 26.16 -0.03
CA ALA A 182 14.35 27.62 0.06
C ALA A 182 14.39 28.10 1.52
N ASP A 183 13.60 27.45 2.38
CA ASP A 183 13.32 27.93 3.74
C ASP A 183 14.11 27.18 4.83
N GLY A 184 14.83 26.12 4.45
CA GLY A 184 15.61 25.30 5.37
C GLY A 184 14.78 24.23 6.08
N VAL A 185 15.15 23.92 7.32
CA VAL A 185 14.56 22.83 8.10
C VAL A 185 13.85 23.40 9.32
N SER A 186 12.64 22.94 9.58
CA SER A 186 11.85 23.39 10.72
C SER A 186 11.19 22.23 11.47
N GLY A 187 11.05 22.39 12.78
CA GLY A 187 10.46 21.39 13.66
C GLY A 187 11.48 20.36 14.15
N GLY A 188 11.15 19.08 13.99
CA GLY A 188 12.01 17.96 14.38
C GLY A 188 12.42 17.98 15.85
N ARG A 189 13.58 17.39 16.18
CA ARG A 189 14.08 17.25 17.56
C ARG A 189 14.13 18.57 18.35
N LEU A 190 14.39 19.69 17.69
CA LEU A 190 14.48 21.00 18.34
C LEU A 190 13.12 21.69 18.50
N GLY A 191 12.13 21.35 17.68
CA GLY A 191 10.81 22.01 17.66
C GLY A 191 10.85 23.48 17.26
N ARG A 192 11.96 23.93 16.66
CA ARG A 192 12.17 25.27 16.08
C ARG A 192 12.84 25.11 14.71
N ASP A 193 13.16 26.23 14.06
CA ASP A 193 14.03 26.20 12.88
C ASP A 193 15.37 25.58 13.26
N HIS A 194 15.76 24.59 12.48
CA HIS A 194 16.94 23.77 12.68
C HIS A 194 18.00 24.28 11.71
N THR A 195 19.13 24.73 12.23
CA THR A 195 20.25 25.21 11.41
C THR A 195 21.36 24.18 11.35
N PHE A 196 22.27 24.33 10.39
CA PHE A 196 23.37 23.39 10.22
C PHE A 196 24.36 23.40 11.39
N GLU A 197 24.43 24.52 12.12
CA GLU A 197 25.24 24.69 13.33
C GLU A 197 24.66 23.92 14.51
N ASP A 198 23.36 23.62 14.50
CA ASP A 198 22.73 22.80 15.55
C ASP A 198 23.09 21.31 15.43
N VAL A 199 23.60 20.87 14.26
CA VAL A 199 23.93 19.47 13.97
C VAL A 199 25.27 19.10 14.63
N PRO A 200 25.39 17.94 15.30
CA PRO A 200 26.68 17.49 15.83
C PRO A 200 27.72 17.31 14.73
N SER A 201 28.95 17.76 14.97
CA SER A 201 30.02 17.74 13.95
C SER A 201 30.42 16.34 13.51
N ASN A 202 30.38 15.38 14.44
CA ASN A 202 30.57 13.95 14.14
C ASN A 202 29.50 13.44 13.17
N TYR A 203 28.23 13.84 13.35
CA TYR A 203 27.14 13.46 12.46
C TYR A 203 27.30 14.09 11.07
N VAL A 204 27.69 15.37 11.00
CA VAL A 204 27.99 16.02 9.72
C VAL A 204 29.11 15.27 8.99
N ARG A 205 30.18 14.91 9.70
CA ARG A 205 31.30 14.14 9.12
C ARG A 205 30.86 12.79 8.59
N ASP A 206 30.08 12.02 9.36
CA ASP A 206 29.53 10.73 8.94
C ASP A 206 28.70 10.87 7.65
N ARG A 207 27.80 11.86 7.59
CA ARG A 207 26.95 12.10 6.42
C ARG A 207 27.73 12.52 5.18
N LEU A 208 28.75 13.35 5.33
CA LEU A 208 29.59 13.74 4.20
C LEU A 208 30.47 12.57 3.73
N MET A 209 30.95 11.70 4.64
CA MET A 209 31.65 10.48 4.28
C MET A 209 30.75 9.53 3.49
N ASP A 210 29.52 9.27 3.97
CA ASP A 210 28.51 8.46 3.26
C ASP A 210 28.16 9.04 1.88
N TYR A 211 28.06 10.36 1.75
CA TYR A 211 27.85 11.02 0.45
C TYR A 211 28.96 10.68 -0.55
N THR A 212 30.23 10.57 -0.11
CA THR A 212 31.34 10.18 -1.01
C THR A 212 31.23 8.75 -1.51
N ALA A 213 30.60 7.87 -0.73
CA ALA A 213 30.42 6.46 -1.10
C ALA A 213 29.22 6.28 -2.03
N THR A 214 28.13 6.99 -1.76
CA THR A 214 26.82 6.73 -2.40
C THR A 214 26.51 7.67 -3.55
N GLN A 215 26.73 8.97 -3.40
CA GLN A 215 26.29 10.01 -4.35
C GLN A 215 27.39 10.47 -5.30
N MET A 216 28.65 10.14 -4.99
CA MET A 216 29.80 10.40 -5.86
C MET A 216 30.24 9.16 -6.65
N ALA A 217 29.59 8.01 -6.45
CA ALA A 217 29.77 6.83 -7.26
C ALA A 217 28.92 7.00 -8.54
N ASP A 218 29.43 7.77 -9.51
CA ASP A 218 28.89 7.70 -10.88
C ASP A 218 28.90 6.21 -11.27
N GLY A 219 27.76 5.65 -11.74
CA GLY A 219 27.51 4.21 -11.96
C GLY A 219 28.50 3.41 -12.84
N GLY A 220 29.66 3.98 -13.17
CA GLY A 220 30.89 3.27 -13.54
C GLY A 220 32.10 3.84 -12.80
N THR A 221 32.92 2.95 -12.22
CA THR A 221 34.21 3.20 -11.57
C THR A 221 35.26 3.75 -12.55
N THR A 222 35.11 5.01 -12.95
CA THR A 222 36.18 5.70 -13.67
C THR A 222 37.26 6.14 -12.68
N LYS A 223 38.54 6.01 -13.04
CA LYS A 223 39.68 6.49 -12.24
C LYS A 223 39.55 7.98 -11.83
N ALA A 224 38.83 8.77 -12.62
CA ALA A 224 38.55 10.17 -12.33
C ALA A 224 37.58 10.34 -11.15
N SER A 225 36.54 9.50 -11.06
CA SER A 225 35.59 9.48 -9.95
C SER A 225 36.27 9.04 -8.65
N GLU A 226 37.06 7.96 -8.67
CA GLU A 226 37.79 7.50 -7.49
C GLU A 226 38.78 8.54 -6.96
N LYS A 227 39.51 9.23 -7.85
CA LYS A 227 40.42 10.31 -7.45
C LYS A 227 39.67 11.47 -6.76
N LYS A 228 38.49 11.80 -7.26
CA LYS A 228 37.62 12.84 -6.70
C LYS A 228 37.06 12.43 -5.33
N GLN A 229 36.61 11.18 -5.19
CA GLN A 229 36.16 10.61 -3.92
C GLN A 229 37.28 10.60 -2.88
N ARG A 230 38.49 10.14 -3.25
CA ARG A 230 39.64 10.12 -2.34
C ARG A 230 40.04 11.53 -1.88
N ALA A 231 40.04 12.51 -2.79
CA ALA A 231 40.30 13.91 -2.43
C ALA A 231 39.26 14.45 -1.44
N ALA A 232 37.98 14.16 -1.66
CA ALA A 232 36.89 14.56 -0.77
C ALA A 232 37.00 13.92 0.63
N ARG A 233 37.25 12.60 0.69
CA ARG A 233 37.47 11.87 1.95
C ARG A 233 38.66 12.42 2.74
N LYS A 234 39.78 12.71 2.05
CA LYS A 234 40.95 13.29 2.70
C LYS A 234 40.72 14.73 3.19
N ALA A 235 39.87 15.51 2.52
CA ALA A 235 39.49 16.85 2.96
C ALA A 235 38.59 16.83 4.21
N LEU A 236 37.70 15.84 4.31
CA LEU A 236 36.86 15.59 5.48
C LEU A 236 37.68 15.07 6.68
N CYS A 237 38.65 14.22 6.40
CA CYS A 237 39.44 13.50 7.38
C CYS A 237 40.94 13.73 7.19
N PRO A 238 41.44 14.98 7.31
CA PRO A 238 42.85 15.27 7.09
C PRO A 238 43.74 14.56 8.10
N ASP A 239 43.21 14.28 9.29
CA ASP A 239 43.85 13.62 10.42
C ASP A 239 43.96 12.10 10.28
N LEU A 240 43.19 11.48 9.38
CA LEU A 240 43.20 10.04 9.18
C LEU A 240 44.12 9.64 8.02
N THR A 241 44.81 8.52 8.16
CA THR A 241 45.53 7.85 7.06
C THR A 241 44.54 7.27 6.04
N ASP A 242 45.01 6.98 4.81
CA ASP A 242 44.14 6.35 3.80
C ASP A 242 43.55 5.01 4.29
N ARG A 243 44.31 4.29 5.14
CA ARG A 243 43.85 3.04 5.75
C ARG A 243 42.73 3.29 6.77
N GLU A 244 42.90 4.24 7.68
CA GLU A 244 41.87 4.59 8.67
C GLU A 244 40.61 5.17 8.00
N ILE A 245 40.76 5.89 6.88
CA ILE A 245 39.64 6.34 6.06
C ILE A 245 38.86 5.13 5.51
N GLN A 246 39.55 4.08 5.06
CA GLN A 246 38.87 2.86 4.59
C GLN A 246 38.17 2.13 5.74
N GLU A 247 38.84 1.96 6.89
CA GLU A 247 38.24 1.36 8.08
C GLU A 247 36.98 2.15 8.53
N TYR A 248 37.01 3.48 8.43
CA TYR A 248 35.84 4.33 8.69
C TYR A 248 34.68 4.05 7.73
N LEU A 249 34.93 3.95 6.42
CA LEU A 249 33.89 3.62 5.44
C LEU A 249 33.28 2.24 5.72
N ASP A 250 34.10 1.23 5.97
CA ASP A 250 33.65 -0.13 6.26
C ASP A 250 32.76 -0.16 7.52
N HIS A 251 33.07 0.67 8.52
CA HIS A 251 32.23 0.83 9.71
C HIS A 251 30.86 1.47 9.40
N LEU A 252 30.83 2.50 8.56
CA LEU A 252 29.57 3.15 8.15
C LEU A 252 28.69 2.21 7.34
N ASP A 253 29.28 1.45 6.41
CA ASP A 253 28.57 0.47 5.59
C ASP A 253 27.99 -0.67 6.44
N LYS A 254 28.75 -1.16 7.42
CA LYS A 254 28.29 -2.19 8.34
C LYS A 254 27.09 -1.72 9.18
N ASP A 255 27.17 -0.54 9.79
CA ASP A 255 26.08 0.02 10.61
C ASP A 255 24.80 0.24 9.77
N LYS A 256 24.97 0.70 8.52
CA LYS A 256 23.85 0.84 7.58
C LYS A 256 23.20 -0.51 7.27
N TRP A 257 24.00 -1.53 6.96
CA TRP A 257 23.51 -2.88 6.69
C TRP A 257 22.77 -3.48 7.90
N GLU A 258 23.30 -3.31 9.11
CA GLU A 258 22.66 -3.81 10.34
C GLU A 258 21.30 -3.11 10.59
N LYS A 259 21.22 -1.80 10.38
CA LYS A 259 19.98 -1.03 10.50
C LYS A 259 18.93 -1.42 9.46
N GLU A 260 19.33 -1.54 8.20
CA GLU A 260 18.42 -1.96 7.12
C GLU A 260 17.93 -3.40 7.33
N THR A 261 18.82 -4.30 7.75
CA THR A 261 18.45 -5.69 8.07
C THR A 261 17.48 -5.76 9.25
N SER A 262 17.74 -4.99 10.32
CA SER A 262 16.85 -4.94 11.48
C SER A 262 15.47 -4.38 11.14
N LYS A 263 15.41 -3.30 10.34
CA LYS A 263 14.14 -2.73 9.84
C LYS A 263 13.38 -3.74 8.98
N SER A 264 14.06 -4.39 8.04
CA SER A 264 13.44 -5.41 7.17
C SER A 264 12.90 -6.57 7.99
N LEU A 265 13.66 -7.06 8.97
CA LEU A 265 13.23 -8.15 9.84
C LEU A 265 12.03 -7.75 10.69
N SER A 266 12.02 -6.55 11.26
CA SER A 266 10.88 -6.03 12.04
C SER A 266 9.61 -5.96 11.20
N ALA A 267 9.71 -5.45 9.97
CA ALA A 267 8.57 -5.38 9.05
C ALA A 267 8.07 -6.79 8.65
N GLU A 268 8.97 -7.75 8.41
CA GLU A 268 8.58 -9.13 8.12
C GLU A 268 7.88 -9.81 9.31
N VAL A 269 8.35 -9.57 10.54
CA VAL A 269 7.73 -10.07 11.77
C VAL A 269 6.33 -9.48 11.96
N GLU A 270 6.15 -8.19 11.71
CA GLU A 270 4.85 -7.52 11.80
C GLU A 270 3.85 -8.10 10.78
N ILE A 271 4.28 -8.27 9.52
CA ILE A 271 3.47 -8.91 8.48
C ILE A 271 3.12 -10.36 8.85
N TYR A 272 4.05 -11.11 9.42
CA TYR A 272 3.81 -12.49 9.86
C TYR A 272 2.78 -12.55 10.99
N ASN A 273 2.89 -11.68 11.98
CA ASN A 273 1.93 -11.61 13.08
C ASN A 273 0.53 -11.24 12.57
N LYS A 274 0.42 -10.23 11.69
CA LYS A 274 -0.85 -9.87 11.04
C LYS A 274 -1.44 -11.05 10.27
N ALA A 275 -0.62 -11.81 9.56
CA ALA A 275 -1.08 -13.01 8.85
C ALA A 275 -1.54 -14.13 9.81
N GLN A 276 -0.88 -14.26 10.95
CA GLN A 276 -1.21 -15.26 11.97
C GLN A 276 -2.56 -14.96 12.63
N ASP A 277 -2.90 -13.68 12.80
CA ASP A 277 -4.21 -13.23 13.29
C ASP A 277 -5.34 -13.49 12.29
N LEU A 278 -5.06 -13.36 10.98
CA LEU A 278 -6.04 -13.60 9.91
C LEU A 278 -6.46 -15.08 9.79
N LEU A 279 -5.62 -16.03 10.19
CA LEU A 279 -5.86 -17.45 9.91
C LEU A 279 -6.58 -18.24 11.01
N GLU A 280 -7.00 -17.62 12.12
CA GLU A 280 -7.74 -18.12 13.33
C GLU A 280 -7.53 -19.60 13.78
N GLU A 281 -7.61 -20.58 12.88
CA GLU A 281 -7.48 -22.02 13.09
C GLU A 281 -6.18 -22.66 12.53
N LYS A 282 -5.49 -22.02 11.56
CA LYS A 282 -4.28 -22.60 10.91
C LYS A 282 -3.04 -21.73 11.17
N LYS A 283 -1.91 -22.36 11.51
CA LYS A 283 -0.63 -21.64 11.65
C LYS A 283 -0.07 -21.28 10.28
N VAL A 284 0.40 -20.05 10.13
CA VAL A 284 1.18 -19.61 8.96
C VAL A 284 2.52 -20.34 8.99
N GLY A 285 2.81 -21.14 7.97
CA GLY A 285 4.00 -21.98 7.96
C GLY A 285 5.29 -21.21 7.70
N THR A 286 5.22 -20.12 6.91
CA THR A 286 6.39 -19.34 6.47
C THR A 286 6.08 -17.85 6.38
N TYR A 287 7.11 -17.00 6.52
CA TYR A 287 7.00 -15.55 6.29
C TYR A 287 6.43 -15.21 4.89
N ALA A 288 6.85 -15.94 3.86
CA ALA A 288 6.36 -15.77 2.50
C ALA A 288 4.85 -16.08 2.40
N GLU A 289 4.38 -17.13 3.06
CA GLU A 289 2.95 -17.42 3.14
C GLU A 289 2.19 -16.28 3.84
N GLY A 290 2.72 -15.79 4.97
CA GLY A 290 2.12 -14.70 5.73
C GLY A 290 1.97 -13.42 4.91
N ARG A 291 3.03 -13.01 4.21
CA ARG A 291 3.00 -11.86 3.31
C ARG A 291 1.95 -12.00 2.21
N ASN A 292 1.84 -13.17 1.59
CA ASN A 292 0.84 -13.39 0.54
C ASN A 292 -0.60 -13.32 1.09
N LEU A 293 -0.83 -13.69 2.35
CA LEU A 293 -2.15 -13.57 3.00
C LEU A 293 -2.50 -12.11 3.24
N VAL A 294 -1.58 -11.34 3.85
CA VAL A 294 -1.80 -9.92 4.14
C VAL A 294 -2.05 -9.13 2.86
N LEU A 295 -1.23 -9.33 1.82
CA LEU A 295 -1.40 -8.65 0.54
C LEU A 295 -2.73 -9.00 -0.15
N LEU A 296 -3.21 -10.23 0.03
CA LEU A 296 -4.49 -10.66 -0.54
C LEU A 296 -5.67 -10.03 0.20
N GLU A 297 -5.58 -9.94 1.54
CA GLU A 297 -6.58 -9.25 2.35
C GLU A 297 -6.66 -7.77 2.01
N GLU A 298 -5.50 -7.09 1.91
CA GLU A 298 -5.43 -5.68 1.51
C GLU A 298 -5.98 -5.46 0.09
N ALA A 299 -5.69 -6.39 -0.84
CA ALA A 299 -6.24 -6.35 -2.18
C ALA A 299 -7.77 -6.50 -2.18
N LEU A 300 -8.32 -7.38 -1.32
CA LEU A 300 -9.77 -7.51 -1.13
C LEU A 300 -10.37 -6.26 -0.52
N GLU A 301 -9.80 -5.71 0.56
CA GLU A 301 -10.28 -4.47 1.18
C GLU A 301 -10.36 -3.31 0.18
N GLY A 302 -9.42 -3.24 -0.75
CA GLY A 302 -9.40 -2.22 -1.81
C GLY A 302 -10.47 -2.36 -2.90
N VAL A 303 -11.20 -3.47 -2.97
CA VAL A 303 -12.23 -3.69 -4.03
C VAL A 303 -13.49 -2.87 -3.75
N ASN A 304 -13.94 -2.14 -4.77
CA ASN A 304 -15.21 -1.42 -4.73
C ASN A 304 -16.41 -2.38 -4.89
N THR A 305 -17.29 -2.45 -3.88
CA THR A 305 -18.51 -3.28 -3.89
C THR A 305 -19.76 -2.54 -4.35
N ASP A 306 -19.69 -1.22 -4.56
CA ASP A 306 -20.81 -0.39 -5.03
C ASP A 306 -21.03 -0.48 -6.55
N VAL A 307 -20.36 -1.42 -7.23
CA VAL A 307 -20.49 -1.63 -8.67
C VAL A 307 -21.85 -2.25 -8.98
N ASP A 308 -22.50 -1.77 -10.05
CA ASP A 308 -23.73 -2.36 -10.58
C ASP A 308 -23.47 -3.77 -11.11
N LEU A 309 -23.93 -4.80 -10.40
CA LEU A 309 -23.72 -6.22 -10.71
C LEU A 309 -24.68 -6.77 -11.77
N THR A 310 -25.45 -5.92 -12.46
CA THR A 310 -26.42 -6.36 -13.48
C THR A 310 -25.72 -6.95 -14.71
N PRO A 311 -26.18 -8.11 -15.24
CA PRO A 311 -26.45 -8.33 -16.65
C PRO A 311 -25.85 -7.47 -17.75
N LYS A 312 -24.59 -7.56 -18.21
CA LYS A 312 -24.14 -6.71 -19.34
C LYS A 312 -23.54 -7.52 -20.49
N PRO A 313 -24.05 -7.40 -21.73
CA PRO A 313 -23.44 -8.05 -22.88
C PRO A 313 -22.11 -7.37 -23.22
N LEU A 314 -20.99 -8.05 -22.96
CA LEU A 314 -19.65 -7.51 -23.20
C LEU A 314 -19.10 -7.83 -24.59
N GLY A 315 -19.79 -8.69 -25.35
CA GLY A 315 -19.29 -9.20 -26.64
C GLY A 315 -18.07 -10.13 -26.49
N ILE A 316 -17.73 -10.52 -25.26
CA ILE A 316 -16.67 -11.46 -24.95
C ILE A 316 -17.29 -12.85 -24.93
N ARG A 317 -16.71 -13.75 -25.73
CA ARG A 317 -17.11 -15.16 -25.75
C ARG A 317 -15.96 -16.01 -25.25
N ARG A 318 -16.30 -16.99 -24.42
CA ARG A 318 -15.38 -18.05 -24.07
C ARG A 318 -15.06 -18.87 -25.33
N ASN A 319 -13.81 -19.28 -25.47
CA ASN A 319 -13.44 -20.23 -26.51
C ASN A 319 -14.17 -21.57 -26.24
N VAL A 320 -15.01 -21.99 -27.18
CA VAL A 320 -15.84 -23.20 -27.10
C VAL A 320 -15.00 -24.48 -27.09
N ASP A 321 -13.79 -24.40 -27.63
CA ASP A 321 -12.86 -25.52 -27.75
C ASP A 321 -12.03 -25.75 -26.47
N LEU A 322 -12.11 -24.83 -25.49
CA LEU A 322 -11.45 -25.01 -24.20
C LEU A 322 -12.39 -25.73 -23.22
N PRO A 323 -11.92 -26.80 -22.53
CA PRO A 323 -12.73 -27.53 -21.55
C PRO A 323 -13.19 -26.59 -20.43
N VAL A 324 -14.32 -26.91 -19.77
CA VAL A 324 -14.77 -26.23 -18.54
C VAL A 324 -13.59 -26.17 -17.58
N LEU A 325 -13.19 -24.96 -17.18
CA LEU A 325 -11.92 -24.78 -16.46
C LEU A 325 -12.10 -25.02 -14.95
N ILE A 326 -13.34 -24.95 -14.46
CA ILE A 326 -13.68 -25.35 -13.10
C ILE A 326 -13.94 -26.85 -13.05
N MET A 327 -13.01 -27.60 -12.45
CA MET A 327 -13.19 -29.03 -12.17
C MET A 327 -13.55 -29.33 -10.70
N GLY A 328 -13.71 -28.29 -9.86
CA GLY A 328 -14.11 -28.43 -8.46
C GLY A 328 -15.58 -28.09 -8.23
N SER A 329 -16.17 -28.55 -7.13
CA SER A 329 -17.53 -28.16 -6.75
C SER A 329 -17.60 -26.67 -6.40
N VAL A 330 -18.63 -25.98 -6.90
CA VAL A 330 -18.92 -24.57 -6.60
C VAL A 330 -19.74 -24.38 -5.32
N VAL A 331 -20.12 -25.48 -4.67
CA VAL A 331 -20.85 -25.50 -3.39
C VAL A 331 -20.11 -26.16 -2.26
N ASN A 332 -19.16 -27.07 -2.56
CA ASN A 332 -18.40 -27.80 -1.56
C ASN A 332 -16.89 -27.75 -1.85
N PRO A 333 -16.16 -26.80 -1.22
CA PRO A 333 -14.77 -26.54 -1.58
C PRO A 333 -13.87 -27.76 -1.43
N GLY A 334 -13.06 -28.03 -2.46
CA GLY A 334 -12.10 -29.14 -2.49
C GLY A 334 -12.67 -30.52 -2.70
N LEU A 335 -13.96 -30.62 -3.02
CA LEU A 335 -14.56 -31.86 -3.52
C LEU A 335 -14.83 -31.76 -5.02
N LEU A 336 -15.00 -32.92 -5.63
CA LEU A 336 -15.49 -33.03 -7.00
C LEU A 336 -16.92 -32.46 -7.10
N PRO A 337 -17.31 -31.92 -8.27
CA PRO A 337 -18.66 -31.44 -8.53
C PRO A 337 -19.71 -32.50 -8.18
N LEU A 338 -20.81 -32.06 -7.58
CA LEU A 338 -21.99 -32.90 -7.42
C LEU A 338 -22.59 -33.18 -8.80
N ARG A 339 -23.25 -34.34 -8.95
CA ARG A 339 -23.86 -34.78 -10.21
C ARG A 339 -24.84 -33.75 -10.82
N GLN A 340 -25.43 -32.89 -10.01
CA GLN A 340 -26.33 -31.81 -10.43
C GLN A 340 -25.56 -30.62 -11.02
N GLU A 341 -24.35 -30.36 -10.53
CA GLU A 341 -23.44 -29.34 -11.09
C GLU A 341 -23.00 -29.75 -12.51
N ASP A 342 -22.73 -31.04 -12.73
CA ASP A 342 -22.39 -31.59 -14.06
C ASP A 342 -23.52 -31.49 -15.10
N GLN A 343 -24.77 -31.28 -14.67
CA GLN A 343 -25.94 -31.21 -15.55
C GLN A 343 -26.26 -29.78 -16.01
N ILE A 344 -25.51 -28.79 -15.54
CA ILE A 344 -25.75 -27.39 -15.88
C ILE A 344 -25.31 -27.12 -17.32
N VAL A 345 -26.21 -26.51 -18.09
CA VAL A 345 -25.87 -25.98 -19.42
C VAL A 345 -25.00 -24.74 -19.26
N TYR A 346 -23.78 -24.85 -19.73
CA TYR A 346 -22.77 -23.81 -19.66
C TYR A 346 -23.12 -22.60 -20.53
N GLN A 347 -22.97 -21.37 -20.00
CA GLN A 347 -23.14 -20.16 -20.80
C GLN A 347 -21.81 -19.76 -21.43
N TYR A 348 -21.80 -19.43 -22.72
CA TYR A 348 -20.57 -19.09 -23.47
C TYR A 348 -20.28 -17.59 -23.56
N GLU A 349 -21.28 -16.76 -23.27
CA GLU A 349 -21.15 -15.30 -23.34
C GLU A 349 -20.86 -14.75 -21.96
N VAL A 350 -19.71 -14.07 -21.84
CA VAL A 350 -19.32 -13.42 -20.59
C VAL A 350 -20.16 -12.17 -20.42
N ASP A 351 -20.84 -12.09 -19.29
CA ASP A 351 -21.89 -11.11 -19.01
C ASP A 351 -21.57 -10.22 -17.78
N ARG A 352 -20.35 -10.33 -17.25
CA ARG A 352 -19.81 -9.51 -16.16
C ARG A 352 -18.40 -9.06 -16.48
N ASP A 353 -18.10 -7.79 -16.22
CA ASP A 353 -16.75 -7.24 -16.43
C ASP A 353 -15.83 -7.50 -15.23
N CYS A 354 -14.56 -7.11 -15.34
CA CYS A 354 -13.56 -7.37 -14.30
C CYS A 354 -13.92 -6.72 -12.96
N ASP A 355 -14.50 -5.52 -12.95
CA ASP A 355 -14.87 -4.82 -11.71
C ASP A 355 -16.07 -5.49 -11.04
N GLN A 356 -17.06 -5.92 -11.83
CA GLN A 356 -18.17 -6.73 -11.34
C GLN A 356 -17.70 -8.05 -10.74
N ILE A 357 -16.78 -8.76 -11.41
CA ILE A 357 -16.23 -10.02 -10.89
C ILE A 357 -15.45 -9.80 -9.59
N ARG A 358 -14.59 -8.78 -9.49
CA ARG A 358 -13.91 -8.45 -8.23
C ARG A 358 -14.90 -8.19 -7.10
N ALA A 359 -15.92 -7.38 -7.36
CA ALA A 359 -16.96 -7.08 -6.39
C ALA A 359 -17.72 -8.34 -5.94
N MET A 360 -18.04 -9.24 -6.88
CA MET A 360 -18.65 -10.54 -6.57
C MET A 360 -17.76 -11.41 -5.68
N ILE A 361 -16.45 -11.49 -5.96
CA ILE A 361 -15.48 -12.20 -5.11
C ILE A 361 -15.51 -11.65 -3.68
N LYS A 362 -15.41 -10.33 -3.53
CA LYS A 362 -15.42 -9.69 -2.22
C LYS A 362 -16.72 -9.95 -1.47
N ILE A 363 -17.86 -9.71 -2.10
CA ILE A 363 -19.18 -9.93 -1.48
C ILE A 363 -19.34 -11.39 -1.05
N PHE A 364 -18.92 -12.32 -1.90
CA PHE A 364 -19.02 -13.75 -1.63
C PHE A 364 -18.19 -14.18 -0.41
N LEU A 365 -17.00 -13.63 -0.26
CA LEU A 365 -16.09 -13.94 0.84
C LEU A 365 -16.45 -13.20 2.13
N ASP A 366 -16.83 -11.93 2.05
CA ASP A 366 -17.17 -11.10 3.22
C ASP A 366 -18.53 -11.49 3.83
N GLU A 367 -19.49 -11.88 3.00
CA GLU A 367 -20.86 -12.18 3.43
C GLU A 367 -21.17 -13.68 3.44
N GLY A 368 -20.22 -14.54 3.07
CA GLY A 368 -20.38 -15.99 3.04
C GLY A 368 -19.54 -16.71 4.10
N ASP A 369 -19.77 -18.01 4.23
CA ASP A 369 -18.98 -18.92 5.10
C ASP A 369 -17.71 -19.43 4.40
N TRP A 370 -17.33 -18.82 3.29
CA TRP A 370 -16.21 -19.25 2.47
C TRP A 370 -14.94 -18.51 2.86
N THR A 371 -13.89 -19.26 3.16
CA THR A 371 -12.54 -18.70 3.27
C THR A 371 -11.93 -18.45 1.89
N ILE A 372 -11.00 -17.50 1.80
CA ILE A 372 -10.24 -17.24 0.57
C ILE A 372 -9.55 -18.51 0.03
N SER A 373 -9.04 -19.36 0.93
CA SER A 373 -8.37 -20.61 0.54
C SER A 373 -9.35 -21.62 -0.07
N GLN A 374 -10.55 -21.74 0.51
CA GLN A 374 -11.61 -22.58 -0.04
C GLN A 374 -12.07 -22.08 -1.42
N TYR A 375 -12.20 -20.76 -1.58
CA TYR A 375 -12.50 -20.15 -2.87
C TYR A 375 -11.43 -20.46 -3.92
N CYS A 376 -10.17 -20.16 -3.63
CA CYS A 376 -9.04 -20.44 -4.54
C CYS A 376 -8.98 -21.91 -4.98
N HIS A 377 -9.30 -22.83 -4.06
CA HIS A 377 -9.31 -24.26 -4.35
C HIS A 377 -10.52 -24.68 -5.21
N ALA A 378 -11.71 -24.15 -4.93
CA ALA A 378 -12.90 -24.41 -5.74
C ALA A 378 -12.79 -23.87 -7.17
N VAL A 379 -12.07 -22.76 -7.35
CA VAL A 379 -11.81 -22.11 -8.65
C VAL A 379 -10.63 -22.79 -9.39
N HIS A 380 -10.43 -24.10 -9.18
CA HIS A 380 -9.46 -24.95 -9.87
C HIS A 380 -8.00 -24.48 -9.80
N ASP A 381 -7.46 -24.50 -8.57
CA ASP A 381 -6.06 -24.15 -8.24
C ASP A 381 -5.67 -22.74 -8.69
N LEU A 382 -6.57 -21.79 -8.50
CA LEU A 382 -6.22 -20.37 -8.57
C LEU A 382 -5.25 -20.06 -7.44
N THR A 383 -4.01 -19.70 -7.75
CA THR A 383 -3.04 -19.37 -6.70
C THR A 383 -3.41 -18.05 -6.02
N ARG A 384 -3.11 -17.91 -4.72
CA ARG A 384 -3.31 -16.65 -3.98
C ARG A 384 -2.67 -15.46 -4.70
N LYS A 385 -1.45 -15.61 -5.23
CA LYS A 385 -0.74 -14.56 -5.99
C LYS A 385 -1.50 -14.10 -7.23
N GLN A 386 -2.05 -15.05 -8.00
CA GLN A 386 -2.85 -14.73 -9.18
C GLN A 386 -4.13 -13.99 -8.82
N LEU A 387 -4.79 -14.39 -7.73
CA LEU A 387 -5.96 -13.70 -7.21
C LEU A 387 -5.59 -12.29 -6.72
N THR A 388 -4.54 -12.13 -5.91
CA THR A 388 -4.04 -10.82 -5.45
C THR A 388 -3.76 -9.88 -6.62
N ALA A 389 -3.03 -10.35 -7.63
CA ALA A 389 -2.71 -9.55 -8.81
C ALA A 389 -3.98 -9.07 -9.54
N PHE A 390 -4.96 -9.97 -9.71
CA PHE A 390 -6.23 -9.62 -10.34
C PHE A 390 -7.07 -8.62 -9.52
N LEU A 391 -7.11 -8.80 -8.20
CA LEU A 391 -7.84 -7.93 -7.28
C LEU A 391 -7.22 -6.53 -7.16
N ASN A 392 -5.91 -6.40 -7.31
CA ASN A 392 -5.20 -5.10 -7.28
C ASN A 392 -5.35 -4.28 -8.56
N MET A 393 -5.72 -4.92 -9.67
CA MET A 393 -6.02 -4.21 -10.91
C MET A 393 -7.33 -3.42 -10.81
N ARG A 394 -7.48 -2.39 -11.64
CA ARG A 394 -8.68 -1.54 -11.70
C ARG A 394 -9.14 -1.37 -13.14
N GLY A 395 -10.45 -1.19 -13.31
CA GLY A 395 -11.06 -0.92 -14.60
C GLY A 395 -11.37 -2.17 -15.43
N HIS A 396 -11.96 -1.93 -16.60
CA HIS A 396 -12.52 -2.91 -17.52
C HIS A 396 -11.58 -3.26 -18.69
N ASP A 397 -10.26 -3.09 -18.53
CA ASP A 397 -9.30 -3.26 -19.62
C ASP A 397 -9.44 -4.65 -20.27
N LYS A 398 -9.51 -4.68 -21.60
CA LYS A 398 -9.63 -5.89 -22.41
C LYS A 398 -8.48 -6.87 -22.17
N ALA A 399 -7.28 -6.38 -21.84
CA ALA A 399 -6.16 -7.26 -21.47
C ALA A 399 -6.48 -8.08 -20.20
N GLN A 400 -7.17 -7.48 -19.23
CA GLN A 400 -7.55 -8.13 -17.97
C GLN A 400 -8.61 -9.22 -18.15
N THR A 401 -9.45 -9.08 -19.19
CA THR A 401 -10.48 -10.08 -19.53
C THR A 401 -9.92 -11.42 -20.01
N ARG A 402 -8.61 -11.49 -20.30
CA ARG A 402 -7.89 -12.72 -20.64
C ARG A 402 -7.21 -13.38 -19.44
N LEU A 403 -7.23 -12.73 -18.27
CA LEU A 403 -6.58 -13.29 -17.08
C LEU A 403 -7.32 -14.54 -16.62
N LYS A 404 -6.54 -15.58 -16.30
CA LYS A 404 -7.05 -16.85 -15.76
C LYS A 404 -7.93 -16.61 -14.52
N ALA A 405 -7.49 -15.73 -13.61
CA ALA A 405 -8.24 -15.38 -12.40
C ALA A 405 -9.63 -14.81 -12.70
N TYR A 406 -9.74 -13.92 -13.68
CA TYR A 406 -11.02 -13.33 -14.10
C TYR A 406 -11.95 -14.37 -14.69
N LEU A 407 -11.47 -15.12 -15.69
CA LEU A 407 -12.29 -16.10 -16.40
C LEU A 407 -12.80 -17.16 -15.43
N LEU A 408 -11.92 -17.78 -14.65
CA LEU A 408 -12.31 -18.80 -13.68
C LEU A 408 -13.30 -18.28 -12.63
N SER A 409 -13.09 -17.06 -12.14
CA SER A 409 -14.02 -16.45 -11.16
C SER A 409 -15.39 -16.20 -11.78
N TRP A 410 -15.45 -15.73 -13.03
CA TRP A 410 -16.71 -15.61 -13.76
C TRP A 410 -17.39 -16.96 -13.97
N GLU A 411 -16.65 -17.99 -14.37
CA GLU A 411 -17.21 -19.35 -14.51
C GLU A 411 -17.83 -19.82 -13.19
N PHE A 412 -17.14 -19.57 -12.08
CA PHE A 412 -17.57 -19.99 -10.74
C PHE A 412 -18.92 -19.38 -10.37
N PHE A 413 -19.05 -18.07 -10.53
CA PHE A 413 -20.30 -17.39 -10.23
C PHE A 413 -21.42 -17.72 -11.22
N ASN A 414 -21.11 -17.91 -12.50
CA ASN A 414 -22.09 -18.32 -13.49
C ASN A 414 -22.67 -19.72 -13.17
N PHE A 415 -21.84 -20.66 -12.71
CA PHE A 415 -22.29 -21.97 -12.24
C PHE A 415 -23.21 -21.86 -11.01
N ARG A 416 -22.82 -21.04 -10.03
CA ARG A 416 -23.64 -20.80 -8.82
C ARG A 416 -24.99 -20.16 -9.16
N ASP A 417 -25.00 -19.16 -10.05
CA ASP A 417 -26.22 -18.50 -10.52
C ASP A 417 -27.13 -19.49 -11.28
N ALA A 418 -26.56 -20.39 -12.07
CA ALA A 418 -27.32 -21.42 -12.79
C ALA A 418 -28.02 -22.40 -11.84
N LEU A 419 -27.38 -22.74 -10.70
CA LEU A 419 -27.95 -23.52 -9.60
C LEU A 419 -29.00 -22.76 -8.78
N GLY A 420 -29.13 -21.44 -8.98
CA GLY A 420 -30.01 -20.56 -8.22
C GLY A 420 -29.50 -20.28 -6.80
N LEU A 421 -28.18 -20.32 -6.62
CA LEU A 421 -27.55 -20.05 -5.33
C LEU A 421 -27.31 -18.55 -5.16
N PRO A 422 -27.49 -18.02 -3.94
CA PRO A 422 -27.24 -16.61 -3.71
C PRO A 422 -25.75 -16.30 -3.71
N LEU A 423 -25.42 -15.09 -4.18
CA LEU A 423 -24.09 -14.49 -4.03
C LEU A 423 -23.81 -14.07 -2.58
N ARG A 424 -24.81 -13.47 -1.93
CA ARG A 424 -24.75 -12.94 -0.55
C ARG A 424 -25.21 -14.01 0.44
N GLY A 425 -24.56 -14.11 1.60
CA GLY A 425 -24.96 -15.11 2.60
C GLY A 425 -24.68 -16.55 2.17
N ALA A 426 -23.70 -16.77 1.28
CA ALA A 426 -23.36 -18.09 0.76
C ALA A 426 -22.92 -19.00 1.91
N ASN A 427 -23.63 -20.11 2.10
CA ASN A 427 -23.40 -21.01 3.23
C ASN A 427 -23.22 -22.42 2.68
N ILE A 428 -22.04 -23.01 2.91
CA ILE A 428 -21.65 -24.30 2.33
C ILE A 428 -22.70 -25.37 2.64
N ALA A 429 -23.13 -25.52 3.90
CA ALA A 429 -24.07 -26.55 4.29
C ALA A 429 -25.47 -26.37 3.66
N LYS A 430 -25.95 -25.11 3.57
CA LYS A 430 -27.24 -24.80 2.93
C LYS A 430 -27.19 -24.97 1.42
N ASP A 431 -26.10 -24.55 0.79
CA ASP A 431 -25.90 -24.65 -0.66
C ASP A 431 -25.83 -26.11 -1.09
N VAL A 432 -25.04 -26.94 -0.41
CA VAL A 432 -24.98 -28.39 -0.64
C VAL A 432 -26.36 -29.02 -0.49
N ALA A 433 -27.07 -28.73 0.61
CA ALA A 433 -28.40 -29.27 0.83
C ALA A 433 -29.41 -28.79 -0.24
N ALA A 434 -29.29 -27.55 -0.73
CA ALA A 434 -30.16 -26.99 -1.76
C ALA A 434 -29.95 -27.70 -3.11
N VAL A 435 -28.69 -27.93 -3.51
CA VAL A 435 -28.33 -28.65 -4.73
C VAL A 435 -28.75 -30.12 -4.65
N GLU A 436 -28.49 -30.79 -3.52
CA GLU A 436 -28.89 -32.19 -3.33
C GLU A 436 -30.40 -32.38 -3.32
N ARG A 437 -31.19 -31.42 -2.76
CA ARG A 437 -32.66 -31.47 -2.79
C ARG A 437 -33.25 -31.32 -4.19
N GLN A 438 -32.48 -30.84 -5.17
CA GLN A 438 -32.90 -30.87 -6.56
C GLN A 438 -32.94 -32.31 -7.14
N LYS A 439 -32.50 -33.35 -6.39
CA LYS A 439 -32.58 -34.80 -6.71
C LYS A 439 -33.95 -35.37 -7.12
N GLY A 440 -35.02 -34.59 -7.14
CA GLY A 440 -36.37 -35.09 -7.41
C GLY A 440 -37.27 -34.19 -8.25
N ARG A 441 -36.77 -33.10 -8.84
CA ARG A 441 -37.58 -32.29 -9.75
C ARG A 441 -37.39 -32.77 -11.19
N PRO A 442 -38.42 -33.34 -11.85
CA PRO A 442 -38.37 -33.53 -13.29
C PRO A 442 -38.29 -32.16 -13.96
N ASP A 443 -37.51 -32.08 -15.03
CA ASP A 443 -37.28 -30.90 -15.87
C ASP A 443 -38.43 -29.89 -15.88
N GLY A 444 -38.14 -28.66 -15.45
CA GLY A 444 -39.18 -27.67 -15.22
C GLY A 444 -38.74 -26.23 -15.24
N ARG A 445 -37.66 -25.85 -15.94
CA ARG A 445 -37.47 -24.44 -16.34
C ARG A 445 -38.39 -24.09 -17.52
N LYS A 446 -39.71 -24.18 -17.31
CA LYS A 446 -40.64 -23.29 -18.02
C LYS A 446 -40.55 -21.94 -17.30
N ARG A 447 -39.81 -21.01 -17.89
CA ARG A 447 -40.09 -19.58 -17.69
C ARG A 447 -41.60 -19.40 -17.86
N THR A 448 -42.31 -18.99 -16.82
CA THR A 448 -43.74 -18.68 -16.93
C THR A 448 -43.90 -17.50 -17.88
N ARG A 449 -44.68 -17.73 -18.93
CA ARG A 449 -45.05 -16.76 -19.98
C ARG A 449 -45.61 -15.44 -19.43
N ALA A 450 -46.02 -15.41 -18.16
CA ALA A 450 -46.54 -14.24 -17.46
C ALA A 450 -45.52 -13.10 -17.29
N GLN A 451 -44.21 -13.36 -17.34
CA GLN A 451 -43.18 -12.31 -17.18
C GLN A 451 -42.66 -11.75 -18.52
N ALA A 452 -43.02 -12.38 -19.65
CA ALA A 452 -42.68 -11.92 -21.00
C ALA A 452 -43.81 -11.12 -21.68
N ASP A 453 -45.03 -11.16 -21.15
CA ASP A 453 -46.19 -10.43 -21.68
C ASP A 453 -46.44 -9.07 -20.99
N ALA A 454 -45.73 -8.77 -19.89
CA ALA A 454 -45.75 -7.45 -19.25
C ALA A 454 -44.95 -6.38 -20.01
N ASP A 455 -44.03 -6.79 -20.90
CA ASP A 455 -43.09 -5.89 -21.58
C ASP A 455 -43.44 -5.61 -23.06
N LYS A 456 -44.67 -5.96 -23.47
CA LYS A 456 -45.16 -5.81 -24.86
C LYS A 456 -46.24 -4.75 -25.06
N THR A 457 -46.50 -3.90 -24.06
CA THR A 457 -47.43 -2.77 -24.20
C THR A 457 -46.71 -1.43 -24.24
N ALA A 458 -45.92 -1.21 -25.29
CA ALA A 458 -45.58 0.13 -25.76
C ALA A 458 -45.43 0.14 -27.30
N PRO A 459 -45.90 1.17 -28.02
CA PRO A 459 -46.20 1.05 -29.45
C PRO A 459 -44.95 1.20 -30.33
N LYS A 460 -44.83 0.32 -31.32
CA LYS A 460 -43.85 0.37 -32.40
C LYS A 460 -44.04 1.62 -33.27
N ALA A 461 -43.08 2.54 -33.24
CA ALA A 461 -42.88 3.53 -34.31
C ALA A 461 -42.03 2.90 -35.44
N LYS A 462 -42.57 2.94 -36.66
CA LYS A 462 -41.93 2.51 -37.91
C LYS A 462 -40.77 3.46 -38.30
N ARG A 463 -39.63 2.91 -38.72
CA ARG A 463 -38.73 3.49 -39.75
C ARG A 463 -37.68 2.45 -40.17
N GLN A 464 -37.87 1.79 -41.31
CA GLN A 464 -37.33 2.11 -42.65
C GLN A 464 -35.90 1.59 -42.89
N LYS A 465 -35.84 0.56 -43.75
CA LYS A 465 -34.66 -0.01 -44.43
C LYS A 465 -33.93 1.03 -45.29
N LYS A 466 -32.60 0.92 -45.32
CA LYS A 466 -31.68 0.99 -46.49
C LYS A 466 -30.37 0.30 -46.07
N SER A 467 -29.94 -0.79 -46.72
CA SER A 467 -29.02 -0.83 -47.89
C SER A 467 -27.71 -0.08 -47.59
N ASP A 468 -26.51 -0.65 -47.71
CA ASP A 468 -25.97 -1.47 -48.79
C ASP A 468 -24.85 -2.43 -48.34
N ARG A 469 -24.66 -3.49 -49.14
CA ARG A 469 -23.48 -4.37 -49.23
C ARG A 469 -22.26 -3.58 -49.71
N THR A 470 -21.04 -3.96 -49.28
CA THR A 470 -19.97 -4.61 -50.10
C THR A 470 -18.71 -4.92 -49.25
N PRO A 471 -17.72 -5.73 -49.73
CA PRO A 471 -17.23 -6.89 -48.98
C PRO A 471 -15.74 -6.83 -48.58
N LEU A 472 -15.38 -7.85 -47.81
CA LEU A 472 -14.03 -8.38 -47.50
C LEU A 472 -12.89 -7.91 -48.42
N GLN A 473 -11.84 -7.39 -47.81
CA GLN A 473 -10.48 -7.57 -48.28
C GLN A 473 -9.72 -8.40 -47.25
N GLU A 474 -9.30 -9.58 -47.71
CA GLU A 474 -8.24 -10.39 -47.14
C GLU A 474 -6.95 -9.56 -47.08
N ILE A 475 -6.33 -9.53 -45.90
CA ILE A 475 -4.88 -9.35 -45.81
C ILE A 475 -4.38 -10.57 -45.04
N VAL A 476 -3.88 -11.52 -45.83
CA VAL A 476 -2.88 -12.49 -45.42
C VAL A 476 -1.65 -11.70 -45.01
N ASN A 477 -1.15 -11.91 -43.80
CA ASN A 477 0.28 -11.74 -43.53
C ASN A 477 0.73 -12.87 -42.64
N GLU A 478 1.77 -13.51 -43.15
CA GLU A 478 2.42 -14.72 -42.72
C GLU A 478 3.08 -14.53 -41.35
N ALA A 479 3.13 -15.63 -40.63
CA ALA A 479 3.92 -15.80 -39.42
C ALA A 479 5.40 -15.78 -39.78
N ASP A 480 6.15 -14.88 -39.15
CA ASP A 480 7.58 -15.08 -38.91
C ASP A 480 7.74 -15.30 -37.41
N ASP A 481 8.14 -16.52 -37.08
CA ASP A 481 8.64 -16.98 -35.80
C ASP A 481 10.04 -16.40 -35.56
N ASP A 482 10.17 -15.45 -34.64
CA ASP A 482 11.36 -15.29 -33.79
C ASP A 482 11.06 -14.17 -32.80
N ASP A 483 10.98 -14.50 -31.50
CA ASP A 483 11.57 -13.66 -30.45
C ASP A 483 11.48 -14.38 -29.10
N SER A 484 12.65 -14.54 -28.50
CA SER A 484 12.92 -15.05 -27.17
C SER A 484 12.33 -14.14 -26.10
N ASP A 485 11.29 -14.59 -25.39
CA ASP A 485 10.78 -13.94 -24.18
C ASP A 485 11.70 -14.21 -22.97
N GLU A 486 12.78 -13.43 -22.89
CA GLU A 486 13.47 -13.13 -21.64
C GLU A 486 12.59 -12.14 -20.86
N TYR A 487 11.73 -12.65 -19.97
CA TYR A 487 10.98 -11.79 -19.03
C TYR A 487 11.96 -11.14 -18.06
N ALA A 488 12.38 -9.92 -18.41
CA ALA A 488 13.00 -8.99 -17.50
C ALA A 488 12.04 -8.75 -16.31
N ASP A 489 12.49 -9.15 -15.12
CA ASP A 489 11.92 -8.78 -13.84
C ASP A 489 11.90 -7.25 -13.75
N GLY A 490 10.75 -6.66 -14.09
CA GLY A 490 10.50 -5.22 -14.02
C GLY A 490 10.32 -4.71 -12.59
N THR A 491 11.17 -5.16 -11.66
CA THR A 491 11.32 -4.49 -10.37
C THR A 491 12.36 -3.40 -10.53
N ALA A 492 11.87 -2.18 -10.81
CA ALA A 492 12.72 -1.00 -10.70
C ALA A 492 13.34 -1.00 -9.30
N THR A 493 14.67 -0.97 -9.22
CA THR A 493 15.36 -1.03 -7.94
C THR A 493 15.01 0.24 -7.14
N LEU A 494 15.08 0.16 -5.80
CA LEU A 494 14.82 1.32 -4.93
C LEU A 494 15.73 2.53 -5.27
N GLU A 495 16.86 2.27 -5.94
CA GLU A 495 17.79 3.27 -6.46
C GLU A 495 17.27 3.95 -7.74
N GLU A 496 16.60 3.25 -8.64
CA GLU A 496 15.97 3.83 -9.83
C GLU A 496 14.76 4.70 -9.46
N LEU A 497 14.00 4.34 -8.41
CA LEU A 497 12.93 5.18 -7.88
C LEU A 497 13.46 6.46 -7.20
N ARG A 498 14.61 6.39 -6.52
CA ARG A 498 15.30 7.58 -5.99
C ARG A 498 15.81 8.48 -7.11
N TYR A 499 16.33 7.91 -8.20
CA TYR A 499 16.80 8.67 -9.36
C TYR A 499 15.67 9.43 -10.08
N ILE A 500 14.48 8.83 -10.22
CA ILE A 500 13.29 9.47 -10.81
C ILE A 500 12.74 10.58 -9.89
N GLN A 501 12.77 10.36 -8.57
CA GLN A 501 12.33 11.34 -7.59
C GLN A 501 13.23 12.60 -7.62
N MET A 502 14.53 12.46 -7.87
CA MET A 502 15.47 13.59 -7.87
C MET A 502 15.45 14.46 -9.15
N ASN A 503 15.08 13.91 -10.30
CA ASN A 503 15.14 14.65 -11.58
C ASN A 503 13.85 15.40 -11.98
N THR A 504 12.84 15.45 -11.10
CA THR A 504 11.54 16.10 -11.39
C THR A 504 11.29 17.39 -10.62
N PHE A 505 12.22 17.84 -9.77
CA PHE A 505 12.05 19.04 -8.95
C PHE A 505 12.33 20.33 -9.74
N LYS A 506 11.29 21.14 -9.92
CA LYS A 506 11.40 22.49 -10.49
C LYS A 506 11.69 23.53 -9.40
N PRO A 507 12.55 24.53 -9.65
CA PRO A 507 12.76 25.66 -8.73
C PRO A 507 11.46 26.42 -8.47
N GLY A 508 11.24 26.89 -7.23
CA GLY A 508 10.12 27.77 -6.86
C GLY A 508 8.85 27.08 -6.34
N ARG A 509 8.92 25.82 -5.91
CA ARG A 509 7.80 25.11 -5.25
C ARG A 509 8.22 24.63 -3.87
N THR A 510 7.31 24.75 -2.91
CA THR A 510 7.40 24.13 -1.59
C THR A 510 7.00 22.66 -1.73
N TYR A 511 7.86 21.74 -1.30
CA TYR A 511 7.59 20.31 -1.33
C TYR A 511 7.47 19.82 0.12
N VAL A 512 6.32 19.26 0.49
CA VAL A 512 6.13 18.59 1.78
C VAL A 512 6.52 17.13 1.58
N VAL A 513 7.76 16.78 1.95
CA VAL A 513 8.20 15.38 1.98
C VAL A 513 7.80 14.81 3.34
N VAL A 514 6.68 14.09 3.37
CA VAL A 514 6.28 13.32 4.55
C VAL A 514 7.03 12.00 4.52
N GLY A 515 8.21 11.97 5.14
CA GLY A 515 8.93 10.72 5.36
C GLY A 515 8.13 9.84 6.33
N ALA A 516 7.69 8.66 5.89
CA ALA A 516 7.47 7.56 6.82
C ALA A 516 8.85 7.13 7.34
N ALA A 517 9.11 7.33 8.62
CA ALA A 517 10.38 7.02 9.28
C ALA A 517 10.45 5.55 9.73
#